data_AF-A0A2G6KBL4-F1
#
_entry.id   AF-A0A2G6KBL4-F1
#
_cell.length_a   1.000
_cell.length_b   1.000
_cell.length_c   1.000
_cell.angle_alpha   90.00
_cell.angle_beta   90.00
_cell.angle_gamma   90.00
#
_symmetry.space_group_name_H-M   'P 1'
#
loop_
_entity.id
_entity.type
_entity.pdbx_description
1 polymer ?
#
loop_
_entity_poly.entity_id
_entity_poly.type
_entity_poly.pdbx_seq_one_letter_code
_entity_poly.pdbx_strand_id
1 'polypeptide(L)' 'LRYDYSDAPQRLGWSMVKGDIQRSIDGAFRFEDHGDETVVHYDLEIELAVPLPGFVKRRAERRILNAVKELKTVAEG' A
#
# COMPACT_ATOMS: atom_id res chain seq x y z
N LEU A 1 8.93 -6.68 -5.13
CA LEU A 1 8.06 -5.59 -5.65
C LEU A 1 8.84 -4.83 -6.70
N ARG A 2 8.17 -4.19 -7.65
CA ARG A 2 8.75 -3.22 -8.59
C ARG A 2 8.24 -1.85 -8.17
N TYR A 3 9.15 -0.93 -7.89
CA TYR A 3 8.81 0.43 -7.52
C TYR A 3 8.76 1.33 -8.76
N ASP A 4 7.85 2.30 -8.72
CA ASP A 4 7.66 3.34 -9.72
C ASP A 4 7.87 4.70 -9.05
N TYR A 5 8.89 5.41 -9.53
CA TYR A 5 9.33 6.71 -9.02
C TYR A 5 9.04 7.84 -10.01
N SER A 6 8.29 7.59 -11.08
CA SER A 6 8.02 8.59 -12.13
C SER A 6 7.37 9.87 -11.59
N ASP A 7 6.57 9.76 -10.54
CA ASP A 7 5.86 10.85 -9.87
C ASP A 7 6.48 11.25 -8.51
N ALA A 8 7.76 10.93 -8.28
CA ALA A 8 8.43 11.30 -7.04
C ALA A 8 8.73 12.82 -6.97
N PRO A 9 8.65 13.45 -5.78
CA PRO A 9 8.38 12.85 -4.47
C PRO A 9 6.90 12.74 -4.11
N GLN A 10 5.98 13.26 -4.92
CA GLN A 10 4.56 13.37 -4.57
C GLN A 10 3.88 12.00 -4.50
N ARG A 11 4.40 11.01 -5.23
CA ARG A 11 3.88 9.66 -5.25
C ARG A 11 4.99 8.62 -5.40
N LEU A 12 4.87 7.55 -4.62
CA LEU A 12 5.69 6.35 -4.74
C LEU A 12 4.77 5.18 -5.07
N GLY A 13 4.77 4.78 -6.35
CA GLY A 13 4.04 3.62 -6.82
C GLY A 13 4.83 2.34 -6.62
N TRP A 14 4.13 1.21 -6.49
CA TRP A 14 4.74 -0.10 -6.53
C TRP A 14 3.76 -1.17 -7.00
N SER A 15 4.30 -2.22 -7.60
CA SER A 15 3.54 -3.37 -8.10
C SER A 15 4.20 -4.68 -7.71
N MET A 16 3.39 -5.71 -7.52
CA MET A 16 3.88 -7.07 -7.30
C MET A 16 4.53 -7.61 -8.57
N VAL A 17 5.73 -8.16 -8.45
CA VAL A 17 6.44 -8.80 -9.58
C VAL A 17 5.96 -10.24 -9.76
N LYS A 18 5.65 -10.92 -8.65
CA LYS A 18 5.18 -12.31 -8.63
C LYS A 18 4.36 -12.55 -7.37
N GLY A 19 3.26 -13.28 -7.52
CA GLY A 19 2.44 -13.80 -6.42
C GLY A 19 1.93 -15.19 -6.77
N ASP A 20 1.69 -16.01 -5.75
CA ASP A 20 1.20 -17.37 -5.92
C ASP A 20 -0.34 -17.45 -5.84
N ILE A 21 -0.96 -16.58 -5.03
CA ILE A 21 -2.41 -16.53 -4.80
C ILE A 21 -3.04 -15.28 -5.45
N GLN A 22 -2.24 -14.23 -5.57
CA GLN A 22 -2.62 -12.92 -6.06
C GLN A 22 -2.24 -12.84 -7.54
N ARG A 23 -3.16 -12.39 -8.39
CA ARG A 23 -2.86 -12.08 -9.80
C ARG A 23 -2.07 -10.77 -9.88
N SER A 24 -2.52 -9.76 -9.14
CA SER A 24 -1.85 -8.47 -9.02
C SER A 24 -1.96 -7.92 -7.61
N ILE A 25 -1.00 -7.10 -7.24
CA ILE A 25 -1.09 -6.18 -6.11
C ILE A 25 -0.42 -4.90 -6.59
N ASP A 26 -1.17 -3.81 -6.57
CA ASP A 26 -0.73 -2.51 -6.99
C ASP A 26 -1.01 -1.53 -5.86
N GLY A 27 0.00 -0.77 -5.46
CA GLY A 27 -0.12 0.19 -4.39
C GLY A 27 0.59 1.49 -4.70
N ALA A 28 0.18 2.56 -4.03
CA ALA A 28 0.85 3.83 -4.11
C ALA A 28 0.75 4.56 -2.78
N PHE A 29 1.86 5.15 -2.34
CA PHE A 29 1.82 6.23 -1.36
C PHE A 29 1.70 7.55 -2.11
N ARG A 30 0.78 8.41 -1.69
CA ARG A 30 0.67 9.80 -2.13
C ARG A 30 0.89 10.71 -0.95
N PHE A 31 1.74 11.70 -1.14
CA PHE A 31 2.14 12.64 -0.10
C PHE A 31 1.52 14.00 -0.43
N GLU A 32 0.73 14.51 0.50
CA GLU A 32 0.17 15.84 0.43
C GLU A 32 0.81 16.69 1.53
N ASP A 33 1.40 17.80 1.14
CA ASP A 33 1.97 18.79 2.05
C ASP A 33 0.85 19.64 2.64
N HIS A 34 0.75 19.67 3.97
CA HIS A 34 -0.18 20.48 4.75
C HIS A 34 0.57 21.47 5.65
N GLY A 35 1.77 21.90 5.22
CA GLY A 35 2.62 22.86 5.92
C GLY A 35 3.48 22.18 6.97
N ASP A 36 3.02 22.18 8.21
CA ASP A 36 3.76 21.56 9.34
C ASP A 36 3.52 20.05 9.43
N GLU A 37 2.58 19.52 8.64
CA GLU A 37 2.23 18.10 8.58
C GLU A 37 2.24 17.60 7.13
N THR A 38 2.46 16.31 6.94
CA THR A 38 2.26 15.64 5.65
C THR A 38 1.16 14.61 5.79
N VAL A 39 0.11 14.74 4.97
CA VAL A 39 -0.94 13.73 4.87
C VAL A 39 -0.48 12.67 3.87
N VAL A 40 -0.40 11.42 4.35
CA VAL A 40 -0.05 10.27 3.50
C VAL A 40 -1.31 9.48 3.18
N HIS A 41 -1.68 9.46 1.90
CA HIS A 41 -2.71 8.58 1.38
C HIS A 41 -2.07 7.29 0.89
N TYR A 42 -2.67 6.16 1.24
CA TYR A 42 -2.22 4.85 0.78
C TYR A 42 -3.32 4.16 -0.01
N ASP A 43 -3.08 4.06 -1.31
CA ASP A 43 -3.94 3.34 -2.23
C ASP A 43 -3.41 1.91 -2.38
N LEU A 44 -4.30 0.92 -2.31
CA LEU A 44 -3.95 -0.47 -2.51
C LEU A 44 -5.07 -1.23 -3.19
N GLU A 45 -4.72 -1.86 -4.30
CA GLU A 45 -5.57 -2.73 -5.09
C GLU A 45 -4.98 -4.14 -5.11
N ILE A 46 -5.84 -5.15 -4.97
CA ILE A 46 -5.45 -6.57 -4.96
C ILE A 46 -6.41 -7.35 -5.83
N GLU A 47 -5.87 -8.02 -6.85
CA GLU A 47 -6.59 -9.01 -7.63
C GLU A 47 -6.16 -10.42 -7.21
N LEU A 48 -7.13 -11.31 -7.04
CA LEU A 48 -6.91 -12.66 -6.55
C LEU A 48 -7.13 -13.69 -7.64
N ALA A 49 -6.26 -14.70 -7.69
CA ALA A 49 -6.38 -15.80 -8.64
C ALA A 49 -7.56 -16.72 -8.33
N VAL A 50 -7.93 -16.78 -7.05
CA VAL A 50 -8.98 -17.65 -6.49
C VAL A 50 -9.87 -16.85 -5.55
N PRO A 51 -11.17 -17.18 -5.44
CA PRO A 51 -12.04 -16.58 -4.46
C PRO A 51 -11.54 -16.89 -3.04
N LEU A 52 -11.30 -15.84 -2.25
CA LEU A 52 -10.87 -15.99 -0.86
C LEU A 52 -12.07 -16.09 0.08
N PRO A 53 -12.02 -16.98 1.08
CA PRO A 53 -12.94 -16.91 2.22
C PRO A 53 -12.87 -15.53 2.89
N GLY A 54 -14.01 -14.99 3.32
CA GLY A 54 -14.10 -13.61 3.83
C GLY A 54 -13.19 -13.29 5.01
N PHE A 55 -12.87 -14.29 5.85
CA PHE A 55 -11.92 -14.11 6.96
C PHE A 55 -10.48 -13.85 6.49
N VAL A 56 -10.07 -14.41 5.34
CA VAL A 56 -8.74 -14.18 4.75
C VAL A 56 -8.66 -12.77 4.20
N LYS A 57 -9.70 -12.32 3.46
CA LYS A 57 -9.81 -10.95 2.96
C LYS A 57 -9.66 -9.93 4.10
N ARG A 58 -10.43 -10.12 5.18
CA ARG A 58 -10.38 -9.25 6.36
C ARG A 58 -9.03 -9.27 7.10
N ARG A 59 -8.31 -10.39 7.07
CA ARG A 59 -6.95 -10.49 7.66
C ARG A 59 -5.93 -9.73 6.82
N ALA A 60 -6.06 -9.76 5.49
CA ALA A 60 -5.22 -8.98 4.58
C ALA A 60 -5.43 -7.48 4.82
N GLU A 61 -6.68 -7.01 4.82
CA GLU A 61 -7.05 -5.61 5.10
C GLU A 61 -6.44 -5.09 6.42
N ARG A 62 -6.50 -5.89 7.49
CA ARG A 62 -5.88 -5.52 8.77
C ARG A 62 -4.36 -5.41 8.71
N ARG A 63 -3.68 -6.30 7.99
CA ARG A 63 -2.22 -6.22 7.83
C ARG A 63 -1.81 -4.95 7.10
N ILE A 64 -2.55 -4.59 6.06
CA ILE A 64 -2.36 -3.37 5.28
C ILE A 64 -2.49 -2.15 6.18
N LEU A 65 -3.58 -2.06 6.95
CA LEU A 65 -3.80 -0.96 7.89
C LEU A 65 -2.71 -0.86 8.97
N ASN A 66 -2.21 -2.01 9.46
CA ASN A 66 -1.12 -2.01 10.43
C ASN A 66 0.20 -1.53 9.83
N ALA A 67 0.52 -1.94 8.59
CA ALA A 67 1.72 -1.46 7.91
C ALA A 67 1.70 0.06 7.70
N VAL A 68 0.53 0.64 7.38
CA VAL A 68 0.35 2.10 7.29
C VAL A 68 0.58 2.77 8.65
N LYS A 69 0.05 2.19 9.73
CA LYS A 69 0.27 2.71 11.09
C LYS A 69 1.74 2.67 11.49
N GLU A 70 2.45 1.59 11.16
CA GLU A 70 3.88 1.46 11.43
C GLU A 70 4.70 2.50 10.64
N LEU A 71 4.35 2.74 9.37
CA LEU A 71 4.98 3.79 8.56
C LEU A 71 4.79 5.18 9.18
N LYS A 72 3.60 5.48 9.72
CA LYS A 72 3.36 6.72 10.45
C LYS A 72 4.31 6.86 11.65
N THR A 73 4.42 5.83 12.48
CA THR A 73 5.31 5.83 13.66
C THR A 73 6.77 6.06 13.28
N VAL A 74 7.24 5.49 12.17
CA VAL A 74 8.64 5.66 11.70
C VAL A 74 8.87 7.05 11.12
N ALA A 75 7.88 7.66 10.46
CA ALA A 75 8.00 9.00 9.88
C ALA A 75 7.94 10.12 10.94
N GLU A 76 7.21 9.89 12.03
CA GLU A 76 7.06 10.86 13.14
C GLU A 76 8.13 10.72 14.24
N GLY A 77 8.96 9.68 14.19
CA GLY A 77 10.02 9.40 15.16
C GLY A 77 11.40 9.84 14.69
#